data_AF-A0A7V9T098-F1
#
_entry.id   AF-A0A7V9T098-F1
#
_cell.length_a   1.000
_cell.length_b   1.000
_cell.length_c   1.000
_cell.angle_alpha   90.00
_cell.angle_beta   90.00
_cell.angle_gamma   90.00
#
_symmetry.space_group_name_H-M   'P 1'
#
loop_
_entity.id
_entity.type
_entity.pdbx_description
1 polymer ?
#
loop_
_entity_poly.entity_id
_entity_poly.type
_entity_poly.pdbx_seq_one_letter_code
_entity_poly.pdbx_strand_id
1 'polypeptide(L)' 'MSASTSVQVLRLGPSGAAERPDRVVTEAPLQVRVAPPAGPELDVAVTLRTPGHDTELAVGLLR' A
#
# COMPACT_ATOMS: atom_id res chain seq x y z
N MET A 1 9.94 8.04 2.93
CA MET A 1 9.32 7.00 3.77
C MET A 1 9.69 5.65 3.17
N SER A 2 10.20 4.70 3.96
CA SER A 2 10.47 3.34 3.45
C SER A 2 9.15 2.57 3.42
N ALA A 3 8.75 2.01 2.28
CA ALA A 3 7.48 1.32 2.10
C ALA A 3 7.44 -0.10 2.70
N SER A 4 8.27 -0.35 3.71
CA SER A 4 8.38 -1.64 4.37
C SER A 4 8.63 -1.46 5.86
N THR A 5 8.05 -2.33 6.67
CA THR A 5 8.20 -2.34 8.12
C THR A 5 8.84 -3.66 8.58
N SER A 6 9.50 -3.64 9.74
CA SER A 6 10.02 -4.86 10.36
C SER A 6 8.97 -5.42 11.31
N VAL A 7 8.66 -6.71 11.18
CA VAL A 7 7.75 -7.43 12.07
C VAL A 7 8.46 -8.64 12.68
N GLN A 8 8.11 -9.02 13.91
CA GLN A 8 8.57 -10.29 14.47
C GLN A 8 7.72 -11.43 13.91
N VAL A 9 8.36 -12.47 13.41
CA VAL A 9 7.70 -13.68 12.90
C VAL A 9 8.15 -14.90 13.68
N LEU A 10 7.22 -15.83 13.89
CA LEU A 10 7.54 -17.15 14.43
C LEU A 10 7.89 -18.09 13.29
N ARG A 11 9.16 -18.50 13.19
CA ARG A 11 9.60 -19.50 12.22
C ARG A 11 9.50 -20.90 12.83
N LEU A 12 8.72 -21.77 12.20
CA LEU A 12 8.58 -23.18 12.59
C LEU A 12 9.50 -24.05 11.71
N GLY A 13 10.26 -24.96 12.32
CA GLY A 13 11.11 -25.90 11.59
C GLY A 13 11.49 -27.14 12.41
N PRO A 14 12.28 -28.06 11.82
CA PRO A 14 12.65 -29.33 12.47
C PRO A 14 13.42 -29.18 13.78
N SER A 15 14.16 -28.09 13.95
CA SER A 15 14.90 -27.77 15.18
C SER A 15 14.06 -27.01 16.23
N GLY A 16 12.74 -26.88 16.00
CA GLY A 16 11.83 -26.14 16.86
C GLY A 16 11.41 -24.78 16.30
N ALA A 17 10.79 -23.97 17.14
CA ALA A 17 10.29 -22.64 16.81
C ALA A 17 11.29 -21.55 17.22
N ALA A 18 11.43 -20.50 16.40
CA ALA A 18 12.27 -19.36 16.71
C ALA A 18 11.63 -18.05 16.24
N GLU A 19 11.64 -17.02 17.09
CA GLU A 19 11.27 -15.65 16.69
C GLU A 19 12.42 -14.97 15.96
N ARG A 20 12.12 -14.31 14.84
CA ARG A 20 13.07 -13.48 14.09
C ARG A 20 12.38 -12.29 13.44
N PRO A 21 13.09 -11.18 13.23
CA PRO A 21 12.56 -10.07 12.45
C PRO A 21 12.49 -10.45 10.96
N ASP A 22 11.42 -10.04 10.30
CA ASP A 22 11.28 -10.06 8.85
C ASP A 22 10.84 -8.68 8.35
N ARG A 23 11.17 -8.35 7.10
CA ARG A 23 10.80 -7.09 6.47
C ARG A 23 9.62 -7.33 5.53
N VAL A 24 8.50 -6.69 5.84
CA VAL A 24 7.26 -6.79 5.05
C VAL A 24 6.93 -5.47 4.39
N VAL A 25 6.37 -5.51 3.19
CA VAL A 25 5.86 -4.32 2.50
C VAL A 25 4.68 -3.76 3.30
N THR A 26 4.63 -2.44 3.42
CA THR A 26 3.51 -1.73 4.04
C THR A 26 2.56 -1.26 2.96
N GLU A 27 1.28 -1.64 3.09
CA GLU A 27 0.21 -1.12 2.26
C GLU A 27 -0.59 -0.06 3.03
N ALA A 28 -1.09 0.93 2.29
CA ALA A 28 -2.00 1.93 2.82
C ALA A 28 -3.12 2.19 1.80
N PRO A 29 -4.32 2.56 2.27
CA PRO A 29 -5.39 2.98 1.38
C PRO A 29 -5.00 4.27 0.64
N LEU A 30 -5.40 4.36 -0.62
CA LEU A 30 -5.38 5.56 -1.44
C LEU A 30 -6.78 5.77 -2.02
N GLN A 31 -7.36 6.94 -1.76
CA GLN A 31 -8.57 7.39 -2.44
C GLN A 31 -8.17 8.21 -3.67
N VAL A 32 -8.70 7.83 -4.82
CA VAL A 32 -8.56 8.57 -6.07
C VAL A 32 -9.85 9.34 -6.31
N ARG A 33 -9.70 10.66 -6.46
CA ARG A 33 -10.80 11.58 -6.77
C ARG A 33 -10.45 12.41 -7.99
N VAL A 34 -11.47 12.81 -8.74
CA VAL A 34 -11.32 13.64 -9.94
C VAL A 34 -12.07 14.94 -9.75
N ALA A 35 -11.37 16.05 -9.89
CA ALA A 35 -11.96 17.39 -9.92
C ALA A 35 -12.11 17.83 -11.38
N PRO A 36 -13.31 17.77 -11.98
CA PRO A 36 -13.53 18.23 -13.35
C PRO A 36 -13.48 19.76 -13.45
N PRO A 37 -13.31 20.34 -14.66
CA PRO A 37 -13.32 21.80 -14.84
C PRO A 37 -14.61 22.49 -14.40
N ALA A 38 -15.74 21.78 -14.42
CA ALA A 38 -17.03 22.24 -13.94
C ALA A 38 -17.78 21.08 -13.26
N GLY A 39 -18.48 21.39 -12.17
CA GLY A 39 -19.22 20.41 -11.36
C GLY A 39 -18.47 19.97 -10.10
N PRO A 40 -19.06 19.02 -9.34
CA PRO A 40 -18.48 18.55 -8.09
C PRO A 40 -17.30 17.58 -8.32
N GLU A 41 -16.45 17.43 -7.30
CA GLU A 41 -15.41 16.39 -7.26
C GLU A 41 -16.07 15.00 -7.23
N LEU A 42 -15.47 14.04 -7.94
CA LEU A 42 -15.98 12.68 -8.09
C LEU A 42 -15.08 11.71 -7.34
N ASP A 43 -15.67 10.89 -6.48
CA ASP A 43 -15.00 9.72 -5.90
C ASP A 43 -14.93 8.62 -6.95
N VAL A 44 -13.72 8.25 -7.39
CA VAL A 44 -13.52 7.25 -8.45
C VAL A 44 -13.29 5.88 -7.86
N ALA A 45 -12.34 5.76 -6.92
CA ALA A 45 -11.95 4.49 -6.34
C ALA A 45 -11.23 4.66 -5.01
N VAL A 46 -11.26 3.61 -4.20
CA VAL A 46 -10.33 3.39 -3.10
C VAL A 46 -9.57 2.12 -3.39
N THR A 47 -8.24 2.16 -3.31
CA THR A 47 -7.38 0.99 -3.53
C THR A 47 -6.29 0.91 -2.46
N LEU A 48 -5.72 -0.28 -2.28
CA LEU A 48 -4.48 -0.44 -1.52
C LEU A 48 -3.29 -0.10 -2.42
N ARG A 49 -2.29 0.56 -1.85
CA ARG A 49 -1.01 0.82 -2.52
C ARG A 49 0.16 0.54 -1.59
N THR A 50 1.28 0.19 -2.17
CA THR A 50 2.58 0.39 -1.52
C THR A 50 2.97 1.87 -1.66
N PRO A 51 3.27 2.61 -0.57
CA PRO A 51 3.56 4.04 -0.67
C PRO A 51 4.79 4.39 -1.50
N GLY A 52 4.68 5.37 -2.40
CA GLY A 52 5.83 5.93 -3.12
C GLY A 52 5.55 6.53 -4.50
N HIS A 53 4.51 6.07 -5.21
CA HIS A 53 4.22 6.41 -6.62
C HIS A 53 2.74 6.74 -6.85
N ASP A 54 2.19 7.60 -5.99
CA ASP A 54 0.73 7.80 -5.90
C ASP A 54 0.16 8.49 -7.15
N THR A 55 0.94 9.40 -7.76
CA THR A 55 0.50 10.15 -8.95
C THR A 55 0.45 9.23 -10.17
N GLU A 56 1.51 8.45 -10.40
CA GLU A 56 1.58 7.50 -11.50
C GLU A 56 0.49 6.44 -11.39
N LEU A 57 0.25 5.95 -10.16
CA LEU A 57 -0.82 5.00 -9.88
C LEU A 57 -2.20 5.63 -10.12
N ALA A 58 -2.46 6.84 -9.62
CA ALA A 58 -3.75 7.52 -9.83
C ALA A 58 -4.02 7.81 -11.31
N VAL A 59 -3.02 8.30 -12.06
CA VAL A 59 -3.17 8.56 -13.50
C VAL A 59 -3.33 7.24 -14.27
N GLY A 60 -2.57 6.20 -13.91
CA GLY A 60 -2.68 4.88 -14.54
C GLY A 60 -4.04 4.23 -14.33
N LEU A 61 -4.69 4.46 -13.19
CA LEU A 61 -6.03 3.96 -12.87
C LEU A 61 -7.14 4.64 -13.70
N LEU A 62 -6.91 5.87 -14.18
CA LEU A 62 -7.87 6.67 -14.94
C LEU A 62 -7.71 6.54 -16.47
N ARG A 63 -6.78 5.71 -16.94
CA ARG A 63 -6.55 5.47 -18.37
C ARG A 63 -7.55 4.51 -19.00
#